data_AF-A0A245ZQI9-F1
#
_entry.id   AF-A0A245ZQI9-F1
#
_cell.length_a   1.000
_cell.length_b   1.000
_cell.length_c   1.000
_cell.angle_alpha   90.00
_cell.angle_beta   90.00
_cell.angle_gamma   90.00
#
_symmetry.space_group_name_H-M   'P 1'
#
loop_
_entity.id
_entity.type
_entity.pdbx_description
1 polymer ?
#
loop_
_entity_poly.entity_id
_entity_poly.type
_entity_poly.pdbx_seq_one_letter_code
_entity_poly.pdbx_strand_id
1 'polypeptide(L)'
;MKHDAVKMRLVRESMGMTQEKLAILSNVSERTVQRAEAGANMRLDTLADFAAALELPLSELALDPDDNEDRDVGLRLVRTARDLIDDLAKAGVAKFDCEIDPDATEMEPVLALVGLIEERLPTPWEFDQHPADSSLGDKIRLAAQIKRLLDELATTDVGLYAATSWINAKYPRWDMDEGIRYTHDRHRYEKVMTLRMIIARSGDDRIFRKPIASWGLDEAPRPEPMRAFDDLNDDVPF
;
A
#
# COMPACT_ATOMS: atom_id res chain seq x y z
N MET A 1 -21.38 -3.59 10.45
CA MET A 1 -20.38 -3.17 11.42
C MET A 1 -20.73 -1.79 11.92
N LYS A 2 -20.60 -1.56 13.23
CA LYS A 2 -20.78 -0.23 13.83
C LYS A 2 -19.48 0.55 13.69
N HIS A 3 -19.59 1.84 13.45
CA HIS A 3 -18.47 2.76 13.30
C HIS A 3 -18.81 4.10 13.95
N ASP A 4 -17.79 4.90 14.22
CA ASP A 4 -17.97 6.24 14.76
C ASP A 4 -18.32 7.22 13.62
N ALA A 5 -19.62 7.37 13.36
CA ALA A 5 -20.14 8.25 12.32
C ALA A 5 -19.79 9.74 12.56
N VAL A 6 -19.69 10.16 13.83
CA VAL A 6 -19.34 11.54 14.18
C VAL A 6 -17.88 11.80 13.86
N LYS A 7 -16.99 10.89 14.27
CA LYS A 7 -15.57 10.96 13.92
C LYS A 7 -15.34 10.94 12.42
N MET A 8 -16.00 10.03 11.69
CA MET A 8 -15.94 9.96 10.22
C MET A 8 -16.22 11.32 9.58
N ARG A 9 -17.32 11.94 9.99
CA ARG A 9 -17.74 13.25 9.49
C ARG A 9 -16.74 14.36 9.84
N LEU A 10 -16.30 14.42 11.09
CA LEU A 10 -15.34 15.44 11.56
C LEU A 10 -14.02 15.35 10.82
N VAL A 11 -13.50 14.14 10.60
CA VAL A 11 -12.25 13.92 9.85
C VAL A 11 -12.42 14.37 8.41
N ARG A 12 -13.49 13.94 7.74
CA ARG A 12 -13.81 14.39 6.37
C ARG A 12 -13.86 15.92 6.26
N GLU A 13 -14.57 16.57 7.18
CA GLU A 13 -14.69 18.04 7.21
C GLU A 13 -13.35 18.73 7.48
N SER A 14 -12.52 18.18 8.38
CA SER A 14 -11.18 18.70 8.67
C SER A 14 -10.22 18.62 7.46
N MET A 15 -10.40 17.63 6.59
CA MET A 15 -9.67 17.49 5.32
C MET A 15 -10.26 18.35 4.18
N GLY A 16 -11.29 19.16 4.46
CA GLY A 16 -11.97 19.98 3.45
C GLY A 16 -12.68 19.16 2.37
N MET A 17 -13.09 17.92 2.68
CA MET A 17 -13.73 17.03 1.71
C MET A 17 -15.26 17.12 1.77
N THR A 18 -15.91 17.14 0.60
CA THR A 18 -17.36 16.95 0.48
C THR A 18 -17.72 15.46 0.58
N GLN A 19 -19.00 15.14 0.83
CA GLN A 19 -19.48 13.75 0.81
C GLN A 19 -19.28 13.12 -0.57
N GLU A 20 -19.50 13.87 -1.65
CA GLU A 20 -19.22 13.46 -3.03
C GLU A 20 -17.74 13.11 -3.23
N LYS A 21 -16.82 13.94 -2.73
CA LYS A 21 -15.38 13.67 -2.83
C LYS A 21 -15.00 12.39 -2.07
N LEU A 22 -15.53 12.20 -0.87
CA LEU A 22 -15.30 10.96 -0.12
C LEU A 22 -15.89 9.74 -0.85
N ALA A 23 -17.06 9.88 -1.47
CA ALA A 23 -17.69 8.82 -2.26
C ALA A 23 -16.78 8.39 -3.44
N ILE A 24 -16.22 9.37 -4.16
CA ILE A 24 -15.28 9.12 -5.25
C ILE A 24 -14.02 8.42 -4.75
N LEU A 25 -13.35 8.97 -3.72
CA LEU A 25 -12.10 8.41 -3.18
C LEU A 25 -12.30 7.01 -2.59
N SER A 26 -13.46 6.77 -1.98
CA SER A 26 -13.80 5.47 -1.41
C SER A 26 -14.44 4.53 -2.43
N ASN A 27 -14.63 4.95 -3.68
CA ASN A 27 -15.33 4.21 -4.73
C ASN A 27 -16.69 3.63 -4.28
N VAL A 28 -17.52 4.47 -3.66
CA VAL A 28 -18.88 4.12 -3.24
C VAL A 28 -19.86 5.21 -3.70
N SER A 29 -21.16 4.94 -3.61
CA SER A 29 -22.15 5.99 -3.88
C SER A 29 -22.17 7.07 -2.79
N GLU A 30 -22.50 8.30 -3.15
CA GLU A 30 -22.73 9.38 -2.18
C GLU A 30 -23.81 9.00 -1.15
N ARG A 31 -24.85 8.28 -1.58
CA ARG A 31 -25.87 7.72 -0.69
C ARG A 31 -25.27 6.78 0.37
N THR A 32 -24.25 6.01 0.03
CA THR A 32 -23.53 5.16 0.99
C THR A 32 -22.82 6.02 2.04
N VAL A 33 -22.14 7.10 1.61
CA VAL A 33 -21.49 8.06 2.52
C VAL A 33 -22.51 8.68 3.47
N GLN A 34 -23.61 9.21 2.94
CA GLN A 34 -24.69 9.81 3.73
C GLN A 34 -25.26 8.83 4.77
N ARG A 35 -25.48 7.57 4.38
CA ARG A 35 -25.92 6.52 5.31
C ARG A 35 -24.88 6.21 6.38
N ALA A 36 -23.60 6.16 6.02
CA ALA A 36 -22.52 5.94 6.97
C ALA A 36 -22.44 7.08 7.99
N GLU A 37 -22.48 8.34 7.55
CA GLU A 37 -22.47 9.51 8.45
C GLU A 37 -23.75 9.65 9.28
N ALA A 38 -24.86 9.05 8.85
CA ALA A 38 -26.08 8.92 9.64
C ALA A 38 -26.03 7.76 10.66
N GLY A 39 -24.93 7.01 10.73
CA GLY A 39 -24.74 5.91 11.69
C GLY A 39 -25.34 4.57 11.26
N ALA A 40 -25.67 4.38 9.98
CA ALA A 40 -26.14 3.09 9.49
C ALA A 40 -25.01 2.05 9.50
N ASN A 41 -25.32 0.78 9.81
CA ASN A 41 -24.36 -0.31 9.77
C ASN A 41 -23.76 -0.48 8.36
N MET A 42 -22.43 -0.38 8.27
CA MET A 42 -21.69 -0.56 7.02
C MET A 42 -21.07 -1.96 6.95
N ARG A 43 -20.79 -2.43 5.72
CA ARG A 43 -19.95 -3.61 5.54
C ARG A 43 -18.50 -3.24 5.89
N LEU A 44 -17.72 -4.23 6.34
CA LEU A 44 -16.32 -4.01 6.75
C LEU A 44 -15.51 -3.42 5.60
N ASP A 45 -15.66 -3.99 4.42
CA ASP A 45 -14.94 -3.60 3.21
C ASP A 45 -15.21 -2.13 2.86
N THR A 46 -16.47 -1.70 2.98
CA THR A 46 -16.88 -0.29 2.82
C THR A 46 -16.24 0.62 3.87
N LEU A 47 -16.13 0.17 5.13
CA LEU A 47 -15.44 0.93 6.17
C LEU A 47 -13.93 1.00 5.95
N ALA A 48 -13.31 -0.07 5.46
CA ALA A 48 -11.91 -0.09 5.08
C ALA A 48 -11.65 0.93 3.97
N ASP A 49 -12.53 0.99 2.98
CA ASP A 49 -12.47 1.95 1.88
C ASP A 49 -12.59 3.41 2.38
N PHE A 50 -13.50 3.67 3.34
CA PHE A 50 -13.60 4.98 4.00
C PHE A 50 -12.35 5.32 4.83
N ALA A 51 -11.84 4.36 5.61
CA ALA A 51 -10.66 4.55 6.45
C ALA A 51 -9.43 4.89 5.60
N ALA A 52 -9.24 4.16 4.48
CA ALA A 52 -8.20 4.44 3.49
C ALA A 52 -8.31 5.86 2.92
N ALA A 53 -9.52 6.28 2.50
CA ALA A 53 -9.75 7.61 1.93
C ALA A 53 -9.62 8.76 2.96
N LEU A 54 -9.86 8.47 4.25
CA LEU A 54 -9.74 9.43 5.35
C LEU A 54 -8.35 9.44 6.01
N GLU A 55 -7.41 8.65 5.50
CA GLU A 55 -6.05 8.52 6.05
C GLU A 55 -6.03 8.07 7.52
N LEU A 56 -6.95 7.17 7.86
CA LEU A 56 -7.10 6.63 9.20
C LEU A 56 -6.90 5.11 9.22
N PRO A 57 -6.27 4.58 10.28
CA PRO A 57 -6.38 3.16 10.58
C PRO A 57 -7.85 2.75 10.73
N LEU A 58 -8.21 1.56 10.24
CA LEU A 58 -9.59 1.07 10.34
C LEU A 58 -10.06 0.93 11.79
N SER A 59 -9.15 0.57 12.70
CA SER A 59 -9.39 0.50 14.14
C SER A 59 -9.75 1.85 14.76
N GLU A 60 -9.38 2.96 14.12
CA GLU A 60 -9.77 4.30 14.57
C GLU A 60 -11.19 4.69 14.14
N LEU A 61 -11.78 4.00 13.17
CA LEU A 61 -13.11 4.27 12.63
C LEU A 61 -14.16 3.26 13.11
N ALA A 62 -13.77 1.99 13.27
CA ALA A 62 -14.64 0.93 13.77
C ALA A 62 -14.79 0.98 15.29
N LEU A 63 -16.02 0.75 15.80
CA LEU A 63 -16.30 0.77 17.25
C LEU A 63 -15.98 -0.56 17.96
N ASP A 64 -15.89 -1.67 17.19
CA ASP A 64 -15.42 -2.98 17.67
C ASP A 64 -14.19 -3.37 16.83
N PRO A 65 -12.97 -2.98 17.25
CA PRO A 65 -11.74 -3.26 16.51
C PRO A 65 -11.28 -4.72 16.64
N ASP A 66 -11.50 -5.36 17.80
CA ASP A 66 -11.02 -6.73 18.10
C ASP A 66 -11.61 -7.81 17.17
N ASP A 67 -12.74 -7.50 16.53
CA ASP A 67 -13.43 -8.38 15.60
C ASP A 67 -12.85 -8.33 14.17
N ASN A 68 -11.86 -7.47 13.91
CA ASN A 68 -11.38 -7.14 12.56
C ASN A 68 -10.08 -7.82 12.15
N GLU A 69 -9.24 -8.26 13.10
CA GLU A 69 -7.89 -8.76 12.79
C GLU A 69 -7.90 -10.05 11.93
N ASP A 70 -8.99 -10.81 11.98
CA ASP A 70 -9.17 -12.06 11.22
C ASP A 70 -10.04 -11.92 9.95
N ARG A 71 -10.54 -10.72 9.64
CA ARG A 71 -11.46 -10.54 8.51
C ARG A 71 -10.72 -10.24 7.23
N ASP A 72 -11.15 -10.87 6.13
CA ASP A 72 -10.54 -10.67 4.82
C ASP A 72 -10.58 -9.20 4.38
N VAL A 73 -9.45 -8.74 3.85
CA VAL A 73 -9.31 -7.46 3.16
C VAL A 73 -9.76 -7.64 1.73
N GLY A 74 -10.63 -6.74 1.26
CA GLY A 74 -11.09 -6.74 -0.12
C GLY A 74 -10.21 -5.88 -1.02
N LEU A 75 -9.37 -6.50 -1.84
CA LEU A 75 -8.55 -5.84 -2.86
C LEU A 75 -9.38 -5.61 -4.13
N ARG A 76 -9.21 -4.46 -4.75
CA ARG A 76 -9.98 -4.01 -5.92
C ARG A 76 -9.18 -4.13 -7.19
N LEU A 77 -9.84 -4.47 -8.28
CA LEU A 77 -9.21 -4.47 -9.59
C LEU A 77 -8.69 -3.06 -9.94
N VAL A 78 -7.41 -2.96 -10.29
CA VAL A 78 -6.77 -1.72 -10.70
C VAL A 78 -7.24 -1.37 -12.11
N ARG A 79 -8.11 -0.35 -12.21
CA ARG A 79 -8.64 0.14 -13.51
C ARG A 79 -7.81 1.26 -14.11
N THR A 80 -7.04 1.95 -13.28
CA THR A 80 -6.36 3.20 -13.59
C THR A 80 -4.92 3.10 -13.10
N ALA A 81 -3.98 3.02 -14.05
CA ALA A 81 -2.55 2.99 -13.73
C ALA A 81 -2.11 4.22 -12.91
N ARG A 82 -2.78 5.35 -13.10
CA ARG A 82 -2.52 6.58 -12.33
C ARG A 82 -2.75 6.39 -10.83
N ASP A 83 -3.87 5.79 -10.44
CA ASP A 83 -4.21 5.64 -9.02
C ASP A 83 -3.23 4.68 -8.35
N LEU A 84 -2.83 3.62 -9.05
CA LEU A 84 -1.77 2.71 -8.59
C LEU A 84 -0.43 3.44 -8.36
N ILE A 85 -0.03 4.30 -9.30
CA ILE A 85 1.22 5.07 -9.20
C ILE A 85 1.14 6.07 -8.03
N ASP A 86 -0.01 6.72 -7.87
CA ASP A 86 -0.23 7.66 -6.77
C ASP A 86 -0.24 6.92 -5.42
N ASP A 87 -0.79 5.70 -5.34
CA ASP A 87 -0.77 4.86 -4.15
C ASP A 87 0.64 4.35 -3.83
N LEU A 88 1.40 3.90 -4.84
CA LEU A 88 2.81 3.51 -4.70
C LEU A 88 3.67 4.67 -4.17
N ALA A 89 3.45 5.89 -4.68
CA ALA A 89 4.21 7.07 -4.28
C ALA A 89 3.92 7.52 -2.84
N LYS A 90 2.75 7.17 -2.29
CA LYS A 90 2.35 7.53 -0.92
C LYS A 90 2.60 6.42 0.09
N ALA A 91 2.64 5.17 -0.36
CA ALA A 91 2.84 4.02 0.52
C ALA A 91 4.22 4.10 1.20
N GLY A 92 4.25 3.98 2.52
CA GLY A 92 5.50 3.79 3.25
C GLY A 92 5.98 2.34 3.21
N VAL A 93 5.08 1.40 2.93
CA VAL A 93 5.42 -0.01 2.75
C VAL A 93 4.44 -0.65 1.77
N ALA A 94 4.92 -1.60 0.97
CA ALA A 94 4.06 -2.33 0.06
C ALA A 94 4.43 -3.81 0.02
N LYS A 95 3.44 -4.64 -0.32
CA LYS A 95 3.63 -6.05 -0.66
C LYS A 95 3.00 -6.33 -2.00
N PHE A 96 3.68 -7.17 -2.77
CA PHE A 96 3.25 -7.53 -4.10
C PHE A 96 3.37 -9.04 -4.28
N ASP A 97 2.24 -9.68 -4.50
CA ASP A 97 2.13 -11.13 -4.64
C ASP A 97 1.62 -11.51 -6.04
N CYS A 98 1.94 -12.72 -6.50
CA CYS A 98 1.36 -13.32 -7.71
C CYS A 98 0.74 -14.67 -7.34
N GLU A 99 -0.57 -14.82 -7.57
CA GLU A 99 -1.34 -16.02 -7.20
C GLU A 99 -1.79 -16.86 -8.40
N ILE A 100 -1.29 -16.52 -9.60
CA ILE A 100 -1.51 -17.32 -10.79
C ILE A 100 -0.25 -18.11 -11.13
N ASP A 101 -0.44 -19.27 -11.75
CA ASP A 101 0.60 -19.95 -12.51
C ASP A 101 0.48 -19.46 -13.97
N PRO A 102 1.27 -18.45 -14.39
CA PRO A 102 1.13 -17.88 -15.73
C PRO A 102 1.52 -18.90 -16.79
N ASP A 103 0.68 -19.01 -17.83
CA ASP A 103 1.02 -19.81 -19.02
C ASP A 103 1.97 -19.07 -19.97
N ALA A 104 2.32 -19.69 -21.10
CA ALA A 104 3.25 -19.11 -22.05
C ALA A 104 2.78 -17.78 -22.67
N THR A 105 1.47 -17.52 -22.72
CA THR A 105 0.89 -16.28 -23.25
C THR A 105 0.83 -15.18 -22.20
N GLU A 106 0.74 -15.56 -20.92
CA GLU A 106 0.65 -14.64 -19.78
C GLU A 106 2.02 -14.26 -19.21
N MET A 107 3.02 -15.12 -19.39
CA MET A 107 4.33 -14.99 -18.75
C MET A 107 5.02 -13.65 -19.02
N GLU A 108 5.09 -13.23 -20.29
CA GLU A 108 5.77 -11.99 -20.65
C GLU A 108 5.09 -10.75 -20.03
N PRO A 109 3.77 -10.52 -20.20
CA PRO A 109 3.13 -9.35 -19.62
C PRO A 109 3.13 -9.37 -18.08
N VAL A 110 3.03 -10.55 -17.45
CA VAL A 110 3.17 -10.68 -15.98
C VAL A 110 4.57 -10.25 -15.53
N LEU A 111 5.63 -10.80 -16.12
CA LEU A 111 7.01 -10.46 -15.73
C LEU A 111 7.32 -8.98 -15.98
N ALA A 112 6.85 -8.43 -17.10
CA ALA A 112 7.02 -7.01 -17.42
C ALA A 112 6.30 -6.11 -16.41
N LEU A 113 5.07 -6.46 -16.03
CA LEU A 113 4.33 -5.73 -14.99
C LEU A 113 5.03 -5.86 -13.64
N VAL A 114 5.54 -7.06 -13.33
CA VAL A 114 6.22 -7.32 -12.07
C VAL A 114 7.46 -6.45 -11.93
N GLY A 115 8.34 -6.45 -12.94
CA GLY A 115 9.54 -5.63 -12.93
C GLY A 115 9.24 -4.13 -12.78
N LEU A 116 8.21 -3.62 -13.48
CA LEU A 116 7.82 -2.21 -13.34
C LEU A 116 7.35 -1.85 -11.93
N ILE A 117 6.62 -2.74 -11.26
CA ILE A 117 6.12 -2.50 -9.91
C ILE A 117 7.24 -2.67 -8.88
N GLU A 118 8.05 -3.73 -8.97
CA GLU A 118 9.13 -4.02 -8.03
C GLU A 118 10.18 -2.92 -7.96
N GLU A 119 10.54 -2.32 -9.10
CA GLU A 119 11.44 -1.15 -9.16
C GLU A 119 10.94 0.08 -8.38
N ARG A 120 9.66 0.08 -7.96
CA ARG A 120 8.99 1.22 -7.34
C ARG A 120 8.38 0.87 -5.99
N LEU A 121 8.57 -0.35 -5.51
CA LEU A 121 8.12 -0.71 -4.17
C LEU A 121 8.87 0.14 -3.15
N PRO A 122 8.16 0.76 -2.19
CA PRO A 122 8.83 1.45 -1.10
C PRO A 122 9.68 0.47 -0.30
N THR A 123 10.96 0.80 -0.15
CA THR A 123 11.96 0.04 0.61
C THR A 123 12.24 0.76 1.93
N PRO A 124 11.43 0.56 3.01
CA PRO A 124 11.43 1.38 4.23
C PRO A 124 12.79 1.48 4.96
N TRP A 125 13.75 0.64 4.59
CA TRP A 125 15.11 0.58 5.12
C TRP A 125 16.17 1.33 4.29
N GLU A 126 15.87 1.75 3.06
CA GLU A 126 16.82 2.44 2.18
C GLU A 126 16.81 3.97 2.36
N PHE A 127 17.92 4.62 2.01
CA PHE A 127 18.14 6.05 2.25
C PHE A 127 17.17 6.94 1.42
N ASP A 128 16.85 6.54 0.18
CA ASP A 128 16.19 7.38 -0.81
C ASP A 128 14.79 6.89 -1.22
N GLN A 129 13.86 6.90 -0.27
CA GLN A 129 12.47 6.44 -0.45
C GLN A 129 11.56 7.49 -1.03
N HIS A 130 12.04 8.31 -1.96
CA HIS A 130 11.15 9.23 -2.67
C HIS A 130 10.94 8.74 -4.11
N PRO A 131 10.15 7.65 -4.33
CA PRO A 131 9.66 7.34 -5.67
C PRO A 131 8.84 8.50 -6.27
N ALA A 132 8.42 9.45 -5.42
CA ALA A 132 7.78 10.70 -5.76
C ALA A 132 8.62 11.64 -6.65
N ASP A 133 9.96 11.50 -6.68
CA ASP A 133 10.87 12.37 -7.45
C ASP A 133 10.91 12.09 -8.95
N SER A 134 10.11 11.11 -9.41
CA SER A 134 9.89 10.91 -10.84
C SER A 134 9.27 12.15 -11.49
N SER A 135 9.82 12.57 -12.62
CA SER A 135 9.26 13.70 -13.38
C SER A 135 7.82 13.38 -13.83
N LEU A 136 7.00 14.41 -14.08
CA LEU A 136 5.66 14.20 -14.63
C LEU A 136 5.68 13.39 -15.94
N GLY A 137 6.72 13.58 -16.76
CA GLY A 137 6.91 12.83 -17.99
C GLY A 137 7.21 11.34 -17.76
N ASP A 138 7.93 11.00 -16.68
CA ASP A 138 8.18 9.61 -16.29
C ASP A 138 6.91 8.96 -15.74
N LYS A 139 6.13 9.69 -14.92
CA LYS A 139 4.83 9.22 -14.41
C LYS A 139 3.84 8.91 -15.54
N ILE A 140 3.77 9.77 -16.57
CA ILE A 140 2.90 9.54 -17.74
C ILE A 140 3.37 8.30 -18.53
N ARG A 141 4.68 8.16 -18.77
CA ARG A 141 5.23 7.00 -19.49
C ARG A 141 4.97 5.70 -18.74
N LEU A 142 5.20 5.69 -17.45
CA LEU A 142 4.91 4.56 -16.57
C LEU A 142 3.41 4.21 -16.59
N ALA A 143 2.53 5.21 -16.45
CA ALA A 143 1.09 4.99 -16.48
C ALA A 143 0.63 4.36 -17.80
N ALA A 144 1.21 4.79 -18.93
CA ALA A 144 0.92 4.21 -20.23
C ALA A 144 1.42 2.76 -20.35
N GLN A 145 2.62 2.46 -19.84
CA GLN A 145 3.18 1.10 -19.83
C GLN A 145 2.35 0.16 -18.97
N ILE A 146 2.04 0.54 -17.73
CA ILE A 146 1.20 -0.25 -16.82
C ILE A 146 -0.18 -0.47 -17.46
N LYS A 147 -0.83 0.59 -17.98
CA LYS A 147 -2.14 0.45 -18.61
C LYS A 147 -2.12 -0.56 -19.75
N ARG A 148 -1.12 -0.49 -20.64
CA ARG A 148 -0.97 -1.43 -21.75
C ARG A 148 -0.87 -2.87 -21.25
N LEU A 149 -0.06 -3.13 -20.23
CA LEU A 149 0.10 -4.47 -19.65
C LEU A 149 -1.18 -4.96 -18.96
N LEU A 150 -1.90 -4.08 -18.26
CA LEU A 150 -3.20 -4.41 -17.67
C LEU A 150 -4.23 -4.76 -18.75
N ASP A 151 -4.27 -4.00 -19.86
CA ASP A 151 -5.16 -4.29 -20.99
C ASP A 151 -4.81 -5.64 -21.65
N GLU A 152 -3.51 -5.96 -21.79
CA GLU A 152 -3.02 -7.25 -22.32
C GLU A 152 -3.41 -8.43 -21.40
N LEU A 153 -3.15 -8.33 -20.09
CA LEU A 153 -3.51 -9.35 -19.10
C LEU A 153 -5.02 -9.57 -18.99
N ALA A 154 -5.82 -8.51 -19.18
CA ALA A 154 -7.28 -8.61 -19.17
C ALA A 154 -7.81 -9.50 -20.31
N THR A 155 -7.07 -9.66 -21.42
CA THR A 155 -7.46 -10.58 -22.50
C THR A 155 -7.36 -12.05 -22.12
N THR A 156 -6.56 -12.37 -21.09
CA THR A 156 -6.31 -13.72 -20.56
C THR A 156 -6.98 -13.95 -19.20
N ASP A 157 -7.96 -13.12 -18.83
CA ASP A 157 -8.63 -13.20 -17.52
C ASP A 157 -7.64 -13.08 -16.34
N VAL A 158 -6.65 -12.20 -16.46
CA VAL A 158 -5.69 -11.87 -15.40
C VAL A 158 -5.82 -10.39 -15.06
N GLY A 159 -5.87 -10.10 -13.76
CA GLY A 159 -6.02 -8.74 -13.24
C GLY A 159 -5.03 -8.44 -12.13
N LEU A 160 -4.65 -7.16 -12.01
CA LEU A 160 -3.94 -6.64 -10.85
C LEU A 160 -4.95 -6.09 -9.85
N TYR A 161 -4.92 -6.58 -8.63
CA TYR A 161 -5.76 -6.12 -7.54
C TYR A 161 -4.93 -5.35 -6.53
N ALA A 162 -5.47 -4.24 -6.01
CA ALA A 162 -4.81 -3.43 -5.00
C ALA A 162 -5.73 -3.05 -3.85
N ALA A 163 -5.17 -2.92 -2.66
CA ALA A 163 -5.80 -2.30 -1.50
C ALA A 163 -4.80 -1.42 -0.77
N THR A 164 -5.25 -0.25 -0.35
CA THR A 164 -4.52 0.62 0.55
C THR A 164 -5.15 0.57 1.93
N SER A 165 -4.32 0.65 2.95
CA SER A 165 -4.75 0.77 4.35
C SER A 165 -3.76 1.60 5.13
N TRP A 166 -4.18 2.09 6.29
CA TRP A 166 -3.29 2.78 7.22
C TRP A 166 -3.10 1.93 8.46
N ILE A 167 -1.85 1.76 8.87
CA ILE A 167 -1.49 1.06 10.10
C ILE A 167 -0.76 2.00 11.04
N ASN A 168 -0.79 1.71 12.33
CA ASN A 168 0.12 2.33 13.29
C ASN A 168 1.35 1.43 13.41
N ALA A 169 2.51 1.90 12.96
CA ALA A 169 3.76 1.14 13.00
C ALA A 169 4.94 2.01 13.43
N LYS A 170 6.01 1.38 13.93
CA LYS A 170 7.30 2.06 14.12
C LYS A 170 8.00 2.14 12.78
N TYR A 171 8.02 3.31 12.17
CA TYR A 171 8.70 3.49 10.89
C TYR A 171 10.23 3.62 11.09
N PRO A 172 11.07 2.99 10.24
CA PRO A 172 12.52 3.10 10.36
C PRO A 172 12.97 4.56 10.21
N ARG A 173 13.84 5.00 11.13
CA ARG A 173 14.41 6.35 11.11
C ARG A 173 15.90 6.28 10.81
N TRP A 174 16.37 7.26 10.06
CA TRP A 174 17.79 7.42 9.78
C TRP A 174 18.53 7.93 11.02
N ASP A 175 19.60 7.24 11.37
CA ASP A 175 20.57 7.70 12.35
C ASP A 175 21.76 8.32 11.63
N MET A 176 22.01 9.60 11.91
CA MET A 176 23.09 10.36 11.27
C MET A 176 24.48 9.90 11.72
N ASP A 177 24.59 9.33 12.92
CA ASP A 177 25.87 8.90 13.49
C ASP A 177 26.26 7.51 12.97
N GLU A 178 25.29 6.60 12.87
CA GLU A 178 25.54 5.22 12.42
C GLU A 178 25.40 5.04 10.90
N GLY A 179 24.74 5.98 10.21
CA GLY A 179 24.53 5.89 8.76
C GLY A 179 23.64 4.71 8.35
N ILE A 180 22.73 4.29 9.23
CA ILE A 180 21.78 3.20 9.00
C ILE A 180 20.37 3.60 9.44
N ARG A 181 19.36 2.91 8.91
CA ARG A 181 17.98 2.99 9.44
C ARG A 181 17.75 1.88 10.45
N TYR A 182 17.16 2.23 11.59
CA TYR A 182 16.69 1.24 12.56
C TYR A 182 15.33 1.62 13.14
N THR A 183 14.68 0.64 13.76
CA THR A 183 13.53 0.85 14.65
C THR A 183 13.98 0.52 16.09
N HIS A 184 13.54 1.31 17.06
CA HIS A 184 13.79 1.05 18.48
C HIS A 184 12.46 0.96 19.23
N ASP A 185 12.42 0.21 20.33
CA ASP A 185 11.31 0.18 21.30
C ASP A 185 10.76 1.55 21.72
N ARG A 186 11.60 2.59 21.73
CA ARG A 186 11.22 3.95 22.12
C ARG A 186 10.69 4.80 20.96
N HIS A 187 10.78 4.32 19.72
CA HIS A 187 10.18 5.01 18.58
C HIS A 187 8.67 5.06 18.77
N ARG A 188 8.08 6.22 18.47
CA ARG A 188 6.64 6.40 18.51
C ARG A 188 6.03 5.65 17.34
N TYR A 189 4.84 5.10 17.55
CA TYR A 189 4.01 4.63 16.47
C TYR A 189 3.56 5.82 15.62
N GLU A 190 3.60 5.63 14.31
CA GLU A 190 3.19 6.61 13.33
C GLU A 190 2.20 5.96 12.35
N LYS A 191 1.38 6.79 11.71
CA LYS A 191 0.45 6.34 10.68
C LYS A 191 1.24 6.09 9.41
N VAL A 192 1.30 4.84 8.98
CA VAL A 192 1.99 4.42 7.77
C VAL A 192 0.96 3.90 6.79
N MET A 193 0.95 4.48 5.59
CA MET A 193 0.15 3.95 4.48
C MET A 193 0.80 2.67 3.96
N THR A 194 0.02 1.61 3.85
CA THR A 194 0.42 0.32 3.33
C THR A 194 -0.30 0.03 2.02
N LEU A 195 0.39 -0.53 1.04
CA LEU A 195 -0.20 -0.96 -0.23
C LEU A 195 -0.03 -2.47 -0.41
N ARG A 196 -1.13 -3.20 -0.58
CA ARG A 196 -1.08 -4.61 -1.00
C ARG A 196 -1.51 -4.72 -2.45
N MET A 197 -0.73 -5.43 -3.25
CA MET A 197 -1.01 -5.72 -4.65
C MET A 197 -0.95 -7.21 -4.90
N ILE A 198 -1.86 -7.74 -5.72
CA ILE A 198 -1.91 -9.16 -6.08
C ILE A 198 -2.27 -9.31 -7.55
N ILE A 199 -1.48 -10.08 -8.31
CA ILE A 199 -1.90 -10.58 -9.62
C ILE A 199 -2.72 -11.85 -9.41
N ALA A 200 -3.97 -11.85 -9.88
CA ALA A 200 -4.91 -12.95 -9.73
C ALA A 200 -5.79 -13.10 -10.99
N ARG A 201 -6.55 -14.21 -11.09
CA ARG A 201 -7.56 -14.39 -12.15
C ARG A 201 -8.70 -13.37 -12.01
N SER A 202 -9.12 -12.79 -13.14
CA SER A 202 -10.03 -11.65 -13.21
C SER A 202 -11.52 -12.05 -13.20
N GLY A 203 -11.94 -12.81 -12.19
CA GLY A 203 -13.34 -13.25 -12.08
C GLY A 203 -14.32 -12.19 -11.56
N ASP A 204 -13.85 -11.30 -10.68
CA ASP A 204 -14.64 -10.30 -9.98
C ASP A 204 -13.90 -8.96 -9.91
N ASP A 205 -14.63 -7.85 -9.72
CA ASP A 205 -14.04 -6.52 -9.46
C ASP A 205 -13.28 -6.44 -8.13
N ARG A 206 -13.46 -7.45 -7.26
CA ARG A 206 -12.85 -7.51 -5.92
C ARG A 206 -12.46 -8.94 -5.56
N ILE A 207 -11.28 -9.10 -4.97
CA ILE A 207 -10.85 -10.35 -4.33
C ILE A 207 -10.67 -10.15 -2.83
N PHE A 208 -10.92 -11.19 -2.05
CA PHE A 208 -10.80 -11.15 -0.59
C PHE A 208 -9.62 -12.01 -0.15
N ARG A 209 -8.73 -11.43 0.65
CA ARG A 209 -7.55 -12.14 1.19
C ARG A 209 -7.36 -11.79 2.66
N LYS A 210 -6.81 -12.75 3.42
CA LYS A 210 -6.45 -12.52 4.82
C LYS A 210 -5.54 -11.30 4.97
N PRO A 211 -5.69 -10.50 6.04
CA PRO A 211 -4.77 -9.41 6.34
C PRO A 211 -3.31 -9.87 6.38
N ILE A 212 -2.39 -8.97 6.02
CA ILE A 212 -0.97 -9.22 6.18
C ILE A 212 -0.62 -9.08 7.67
N ALA A 213 -0.16 -10.16 8.29
CA ALA A 213 0.18 -10.18 9.72
C ALA A 213 1.37 -9.26 10.07
N SER A 214 2.35 -9.16 9.18
CA SER A 214 3.53 -8.29 9.36
C SER A 214 3.93 -7.66 8.04
N TRP A 215 4.19 -6.35 8.09
CA TRP A 215 4.66 -5.56 6.96
C TRP A 215 6.19 -5.45 6.91
N GLY A 216 6.93 -6.17 7.76
CA GLY A 216 8.40 -6.13 7.77
C GLY A 216 9.00 -4.81 8.28
N LEU A 217 8.21 -4.02 9.01
CA LEU A 217 8.68 -2.79 9.67
C LEU A 217 9.32 -3.07 11.05
N ASP A 218 8.92 -4.15 11.71
CA ASP A 218 9.40 -4.52 13.04
C ASP A 218 10.69 -5.34 13.03
N GLU A 219 11.05 -5.91 11.88
CA GLU A 219 12.26 -6.71 11.69
C GLU A 219 13.29 -5.86 10.98
N ALA A 220 14.12 -5.13 11.73
CA ALA A 220 15.28 -4.48 11.14
C ALA A 220 16.12 -5.52 10.41
N PRO A 221 16.53 -5.29 9.15
CA PRO A 221 17.51 -6.15 8.51
C PRO A 221 18.70 -6.17 9.46
N ARG A 222 19.09 -7.38 9.91
CA ARG A 222 20.29 -7.51 10.74
C ARG A 222 21.40 -6.88 9.91
N PRO A 223 22.15 -5.89 10.44
CA PRO A 223 23.24 -5.31 9.69
C PRO A 223 24.10 -6.48 9.23
N GLU A 224 24.30 -6.63 7.92
CA GLU A 224 25.31 -7.56 7.46
C GLU A 224 26.57 -7.15 8.23
N PRO A 225 27.21 -8.09 8.96
CA PRO A 225 28.37 -7.75 9.77
C PRO A 225 29.30 -6.99 8.84
N MET A 226 29.56 -5.72 9.17
CA MET A 226 30.49 -4.88 8.42
C MET A 226 31.66 -5.80 8.11
N ARG A 227 31.88 -6.11 6.82
CA ARG A 227 33.08 -6.85 6.43
C ARG A 227 34.21 -6.11 7.10
N ALA A 228 34.82 -6.76 8.10
CA ALA A 228 35.88 -6.14 8.87
C ALA A 228 36.83 -5.54 7.84
N PHE A 229 37.17 -4.27 8.00
CA PHE A 229 38.20 -3.60 7.21
C PHE A 229 39.56 -4.23 7.55
N ASP A 230 39.69 -5.54 7.42
CA ASP A 230 40.86 -6.33 7.81
C ASP A 230 41.91 -6.37 6.68
N ASP A 231 41.63 -5.82 5.49
CA ASP A 231 42.54 -5.93 4.31
C ASP A 231 43.18 -4.60 3.87
N LEU A 232 43.47 -3.66 4.78
CA LEU A 232 44.26 -2.45 4.44
C LEU A 232 45.61 -2.35 5.15
N ASN A 233 46.10 -3.43 5.77
CA ASN A 233 47.40 -3.44 6.44
C ASN A 233 48.54 -4.15 5.68
N ASP A 234 48.31 -4.71 4.50
CA ASP A 234 49.40 -5.31 3.71
C ASP A 234 49.84 -4.37 2.57
N ASP A 235 51.12 -4.02 2.61
CA ASP A 235 51.93 -3.35 1.59
C ASP A 235 51.89 -1.80 1.50
N VAL A 236 52.36 -1.13 2.57
CA VAL A 236 53.14 0.11 2.40
C VAL A 236 54.63 -0.27 2.37
N PRO A 237 55.29 -0.30 1.20
CA PRO A 237 56.73 -0.54 1.13
C PRO A 237 57.48 0.68 1.66
N PHE A 238 58.25 0.48 2.74
CA PHE A 238 59.23 1.44 3.25
C PHE A 238 60.48 1.51 2.36
#